data_AF-X1VZX0-F1
#
_entry.id   AF-X1VZX0-F1
#
_cell.length_a   1.000
_cell.length_b   1.000
_cell.length_c   1.000
_cell.angle_alpha   90.00
_cell.angle_beta   90.00
_cell.angle_gamma   90.00
#
_symmetry.space_group_name_H-M   'P 1'
#
loop_
_entity.id
_entity.type
_entity.pdbx_description
1 polymer ?
#
loop_
_entity_poly.entity_id
_entity_poly.type
_entity_poly.pdbx_seq_one_letter_code
_entity_poly.pdbx_strand_id
1 'polypeptide(L)' 'VAIRSILDFFQQNHIHPVSGGAFGANLGASLWSRDLGKDGVEKDEEGLRAIRKVIKRLAELNK' A
#
# COMPACT_ATOMS: atom_id res chain seq x y z
N VAL A 1 0.52 7.11 -16.86
CA VAL A 1 1.98 7.36 -16.88
C VAL A 1 2.57 7.38 -15.47
N ALA A 2 2.03 8.15 -14.52
CA ALA A 2 2.60 8.29 -13.16
C ALA A 2 2.90 6.98 -12.41
N ILE A 3 1.94 6.06 -12.25
CA ILE A 3 2.17 4.79 -11.51
C ILE A 3 3.23 3.92 -12.18
N ARG A 4 3.29 3.93 -13.52
CA ARG A 4 4.30 3.16 -14.27
C ARG A 4 5.70 3.67 -13.94
N SER A 5 5.90 4.98 -13.99
CA SER A 5 7.20 5.60 -13.69
C SER A 5 7.67 5.31 -12.26
N ILE A 6 6.75 5.24 -11.28
CA ILE A 6 7.10 4.88 -9.90
C ILE A 6 7.50 3.39 -9.80
N LEU A 7 6.76 2.51 -10.46
CA LEU A 7 7.10 1.08 -10.54
C LEU A 7 8.45 0.87 -11.22
N ASP A 8 8.70 1.58 -12.32
CA ASP A 8 9.96 1.52 -13.06
C ASP A 8 11.12 1.99 -12.16
N PHE A 9 10.94 3.08 -11.41
CA PHE A 9 11.92 3.56 -10.42
C PHE A 9 12.21 2.50 -9.35
N PHE A 10 11.20 1.87 -8.77
CA PHE A 10 11.41 0.81 -7.77
C PHE A 10 12.16 -0.38 -8.37
N GLN A 11 11.77 -0.84 -9.55
CA GLN A 11 12.43 -1.96 -10.22
C GLN A 11 13.89 -1.65 -10.56
N GLN A 12 14.19 -0.45 -11.06
CA GLN A 12 15.57 -0.01 -11.35
C GLN A 12 16.45 0.05 -10.10
N ASN A 13 15.86 0.31 -8.93
CA ASN A 13 16.57 0.37 -7.65
C ASN A 13 16.53 -0.94 -6.85
N HIS A 14 16.14 -2.05 -7.48
CA HIS A 14 16.01 -3.36 -6.82
C HIS A 14 15.03 -3.37 -5.63
N ILE A 15 14.05 -2.47 -5.63
CA ILE A 15 12.97 -2.42 -4.65
C ILE A 15 11.80 -3.26 -5.17
N HIS A 16 11.30 -4.19 -4.36
CA HIS A 16 10.12 -4.99 -4.68
C HIS A 16 8.85 -4.39 -4.05
N PRO A 17 7.99 -3.70 -4.82
CA PRO A 17 6.76 -3.13 -4.28
C PRO A 17 5.76 -4.22 -3.91
N VAL A 18 5.22 -4.14 -2.69
CA VAL A 18 4.17 -5.05 -2.23
C VAL A 18 2.83 -4.33 -2.22
N SER A 19 1.94 -4.70 -3.14
CA SER A 19 0.58 -4.12 -3.22
C SER A 19 -0.32 -4.61 -2.08
N GLY A 20 -1.15 -3.71 -1.55
CA GLY A 20 -2.23 -4.00 -0.60
C GLY A 20 -3.60 -4.16 -1.28
N GLY A 21 -3.74 -3.77 -2.55
CA GLY A 21 -5.00 -3.88 -3.28
C GLY A 21 -5.02 -3.15 -4.62
N ALA A 22 -6.21 -3.07 -5.21
CA ALA A 22 -6.48 -2.20 -6.35
C ALA A 22 -6.70 -0.75 -5.87
N PHE A 23 -6.68 0.21 -6.81
CA PHE A 23 -7.09 1.61 -6.62
C PHE A 23 -6.52 2.31 -5.36
N GLY A 24 -5.36 2.97 -5.51
CA GLY A 24 -4.69 3.69 -4.42
C GLY A 24 -3.70 2.82 -3.64
N ALA A 25 -4.00 1.53 -3.42
CA ALA A 25 -3.14 0.58 -2.71
C ALA A 25 -2.20 -0.25 -3.63
N ASN A 26 -1.85 0.29 -4.81
CA ASN A 26 -1.06 -0.45 -5.82
C ASN A 26 0.41 -0.65 -5.41
N LEU A 27 0.92 0.17 -4.49
CA LEU A 27 2.33 0.19 -4.04
C LEU A 27 2.45 0.02 -2.51
N GLY A 28 1.43 -0.55 -1.87
CA GLY A 28 1.33 -0.61 -0.41
C GLY A 28 -0.12 -0.52 0.00
N ALA A 29 -0.43 0.33 0.97
CA ALA A 29 -1.80 0.62 1.37
C ALA A 29 -1.99 2.14 1.45
N SER A 30 -3.23 2.58 1.26
CA SER A 30 -3.61 3.97 1.44
C SER A 30 -4.62 4.05 2.57
N LEU A 31 -4.44 5.03 3.46
CA LEU A 31 -5.38 5.36 4.52
C LEU A 31 -6.11 6.64 4.15
N TRP A 32 -7.42 6.67 4.35
CA TRP A 32 -8.24 7.84 4.11
C TRP A 32 -8.85 8.35 5.41
N SER A 33 -8.37 9.51 5.84
CA SER A 33 -8.87 10.19 7.04
C SER A 33 -10.29 10.74 6.88
N ARG A 34 -10.80 10.88 5.64
CA ARG A 34 -12.08 11.55 5.35
C ARG A 34 -12.21 12.91 6.05
N ASP A 35 -11.10 13.64 6.12
CA ASP A 35 -10.96 14.94 6.77
C ASP A 35 -11.19 14.94 8.31
N LEU A 36 -11.20 13.76 8.94
CA LEU A 36 -11.33 13.57 10.39
C LEU A 36 -9.99 13.36 11.10
N GLY A 37 -8.88 13.60 10.41
CA GLY A 37 -7.53 13.37 10.93
C GLY A 37 -7.32 11.93 11.41
N LYS A 38 -6.79 11.78 12.63
CA LYS A 38 -6.48 10.49 13.25
C LYS A 38 -7.72 9.59 13.36
N ASP A 39 -8.83 10.14 13.85
CA ASP A 39 -10.06 9.36 14.10
C ASP A 39 -10.64 8.77 12.82
N GLY A 40 -10.45 9.44 11.69
CA GLY A 40 -10.86 8.92 10.39
C GLY A 40 -9.97 7.79 9.91
N VAL A 41 -8.66 7.92 10.09
CA VAL A 41 -7.70 6.86 9.74
C VAL A 41 -7.94 5.61 10.57
N GLU A 42 -8.20 5.75 11.88
CA GLU A 42 -8.49 4.61 12.76
C GLU A 42 -9.77 3.86 12.36
N LYS A 43 -10.71 4.55 11.68
CA LYS A 43 -11.98 3.98 11.20
C LYS A 43 -11.92 3.53 9.74
N ASP A 44 -10.78 3.67 9.06
CA ASP A 44 -10.61 3.22 7.68
C ASP A 44 -10.35 1.71 7.62
N GLU A 45 -11.42 0.93 7.78
CA GLU A 45 -11.37 -0.53 7.76
C GLU A 45 -10.71 -1.10 6.49
N GLU A 46 -10.97 -0.47 5.33
CA GLU A 46 -10.42 -0.93 4.06
C GLU A 46 -8.92 -0.64 3.96
N GLY A 47 -8.49 0.56 4.33
CA GLY A 47 -7.08 0.92 4.38
C GLY A 47 -6.29 0.06 5.37
N LEU A 48 -6.85 -0.19 6.56
CA LEU A 48 -6.26 -1.09 7.57
C LEU A 48 -6.21 -2.54 7.09
N ARG A 49 -7.24 -3.03 6.38
CA ARG A 49 -7.24 -4.35 5.72
C ARG A 49 -6.12 -4.44 4.68
N ALA A 50 -5.93 -3.40 3.86
CA ALA A 50 -4.86 -3.34 2.88
C ALA A 50 -3.47 -3.39 3.54
N ILE A 51 -3.25 -2.68 4.65
CA ILE A 51 -1.97 -2.73 5.41
C ILE A 51 -1.67 -4.16 5.86
N ARG A 52 -2.64 -4.83 6.49
CA ARG A 52 -2.46 -6.23 6.96
C ARG A 52 -2.10 -7.16 5.80
N LYS A 53 -2.68 -6.94 4.62
CA LYS A 53 -2.36 -7.70 3.41
C LYS A 53 -0.94 -7.45 2.91
N VAL A 54 -0.47 -6.20 2.94
CA VAL A 54 0.93 -5.86 2.59
C VAL A 54 1.90 -6.59 3.50
N ILE A 55 1.69 -6.52 4.82
CA ILE A 55 2.55 -7.18 5.82
C ILE A 55 2.59 -8.70 5.58
N LYS A 56 1.42 -9.32 5.36
CA LYS A 56 1.32 -10.75 5.08
C LYS A 56 2.12 -11.14 3.83
N ARG A 57 1.93 -10.41 2.73
CA ARG A 57 2.64 -10.67 1.46
C ARG A 57 4.15 -10.45 1.59
N LEU A 58 4.57 -9.43 2.32
CA LEU A 58 5.98 -9.18 2.60
C LEU A 58 6.61 -10.35 3.38
N ALA A 59 5.89 -10.88 4.39
CA ALA A 59 6.33 -12.05 5.13
C ALA A 59 6.38 -13.33 4.28
N GLU A 60 5.52 -13.46 3.27
CA GLU A 60 5.53 -14.57 2.31
C GLU A 60 6.74 -14.51 1.36
N LEU A 61 7.22 -13.31 1.01
CA LEU A 61 8.39 -13.12 0.15
C LEU A 61 9.73 -13.39 0.86
N ASN A 62 9.77 -13.28 2.18
CA ASN A 62 10.97 -13.49 2.99
C ASN A 62 11.13 -14.94 3.49
N LYS A 63 10.35 -15.88 2.95
CA LYS A 63 10.47 -17.32 3.21
C LYS A 63 11.17 -17.99 2.03
#